data_AF-F7ADE5-F1
#
_entry.id   AF-F7ADE5-F1
#
_cell.length_a   1.000
_cell.length_b   1.000
_cell.length_c   1.000
_cell.angle_alpha   90.00
_cell.angle_beta   90.00
_cell.angle_gamma   90.00
#
_symmetry.space_group_name_H-M   'P 1'
#
loop_
_entity.id
_entity.type
_entity.pdbx_description
1 polymer ?
#
loop_
_entity_poly.entity_id
_entity_poly.type
_entity_poly.pdbx_seq_one_letter_code
_entity_poly.pdbx_strand_id
1 'polypeptide(L)'
;MGLKMKRYKLVPFGNHSYIESLDDKAKDLPLYGSGGLRFLWDTKFDQAMVAFLDCLQQFKEAVEGNSGFSLPYRMEKGKIEDTGGSGASYSIKMQFNSEEQWTKALKFMLTNLKWGLAWVSSQFTPS
;
A
#
# COMPACT_ATOMS: atom_id res chain seq x y z
N MET A 1 -18.08 -3.59 1.48
CA MET A 1 -17.18 -3.45 2.65
C MET A 1 -17.32 -2.14 3.43
N GLY A 2 -17.67 -0.99 2.82
CA GLY A 2 -17.99 0.24 3.58
C GLY A 2 -16.87 0.83 4.45
N LEU A 3 -15.61 0.40 4.24
CA LEU A 3 -14.46 0.80 5.05
C LEU A 3 -14.10 2.27 4.83
N LYS A 4 -13.97 3.03 5.92
CA LYS A 4 -13.43 4.39 5.91
C LYS A 4 -12.03 4.39 6.55
N MET A 5 -11.08 4.97 5.84
CA MET A 5 -9.70 5.09 6.30
C MET A 5 -9.57 6.22 7.35
N LYS A 6 -8.66 6.06 8.32
CA LYS A 6 -8.53 6.97 9.48
C LYS A 6 -7.72 8.24 9.21
N ARG A 7 -6.63 8.13 8.44
CA ARG A 7 -5.63 9.22 8.22
C ARG A 7 -5.60 9.78 6.81
N TYR A 8 -6.07 9.00 5.86
CA TYR A 8 -5.82 9.22 4.44
C TYR A 8 -7.08 8.96 3.65
N LYS A 9 -7.24 9.66 2.53
CA LYS A 9 -8.28 9.38 1.55
C LYS A 9 -7.62 9.07 0.21
N LEU A 10 -7.96 7.91 -0.35
CA LEU A 10 -7.53 7.52 -1.69
C LEU A 10 -8.34 8.31 -2.73
N VAL A 11 -7.67 8.95 -3.68
CA VAL A 11 -8.30 9.69 -4.77
C VAL A 11 -7.92 9.06 -6.12
N PRO A 12 -8.82 8.25 -6.72
CA PRO A 12 -8.61 7.71 -8.06
C PRO A 12 -8.61 8.83 -9.09
N PHE A 13 -7.53 8.95 -9.86
CA PHE A 13 -7.36 10.00 -10.87
C PHE A 13 -6.55 9.49 -12.07
N GLY A 14 -6.95 8.33 -12.60
CA GLY A 14 -6.25 7.66 -13.69
C GLY A 14 -4.78 7.36 -13.32
N ASN A 15 -3.87 7.66 -14.24
CA ASN A 15 -2.42 7.53 -14.03
C ASN A 15 -1.81 8.63 -13.14
N HIS A 16 -2.62 9.56 -12.62
CA HIS A 16 -2.21 10.62 -11.69
C HIS A 16 -2.96 10.53 -10.36
N SER A 17 -3.34 9.32 -9.94
CA SER A 17 -3.98 9.08 -8.65
C SER A 17 -3.11 9.58 -7.48
N TYR A 18 -3.74 10.00 -6.39
CA TYR A 18 -3.04 10.57 -5.22
C TYR A 18 -3.77 10.25 -3.92
N ILE A 19 -3.14 10.62 -2.80
CA ILE A 19 -3.68 10.49 -1.46
C ILE A 19 -3.81 11.87 -0.83
N GLU A 20 -4.98 12.15 -0.25
CA GLU A 20 -5.19 13.32 0.61
C GLU A 20 -4.93 12.93 2.07
N SER A 21 -4.19 13.75 2.80
CA SER A 21 -4.11 13.64 4.26
C SER A 21 -5.38 14.22 4.89
N LEU A 22 -6.00 13.48 5.81
CA LEU A 22 -7.18 13.96 6.55
C LEU A 22 -6.80 14.96 7.64
N ASP A 23 -5.57 14.86 8.15
CA ASP A 23 -5.03 15.75 9.18
C ASP A 23 -4.43 17.03 8.57
N ASP A 24 -3.90 16.95 7.34
CA ASP A 24 -3.28 18.07 6.62
C ASP A 24 -3.86 18.20 5.21
N LYS A 25 -4.98 18.92 5.11
CA LYS A 25 -5.73 19.08 3.85
C LYS A 25 -4.98 19.85 2.76
N ALA A 26 -3.87 20.52 3.09
CA ALA A 26 -3.06 21.23 2.10
C ALA A 26 -2.06 20.31 1.38
N LYS A 27 -1.98 19.04 1.77
CA LYS A 27 -0.94 18.12 1.34
C LYS A 27 -1.47 16.97 0.50
N ASP A 28 -1.41 17.15 -0.80
CA ASP A 28 -1.57 16.06 -1.76
C ASP A 28 -0.29 15.22 -1.82
N LEU A 29 -0.48 13.90 -1.75
CA LEU A 29 0.56 12.89 -1.82
C LEU A 29 0.43 12.12 -3.14
N PRO A 30 1.18 12.49 -4.20
CA PRO A 30 1.04 11.90 -5.52
C PRO A 30 1.54 10.45 -5.54
N LEU A 31 0.75 9.53 -6.11
CA LEU A 31 1.17 8.13 -6.39
C LEU A 31 1.72 7.99 -7.81
N TYR A 32 2.31 9.06 -8.33
CA TYR A 32 2.94 9.15 -9.63
C TYR A 32 4.18 10.04 -9.52
N GLY A 33 5.08 9.92 -10.48
CA GLY A 33 6.25 10.79 -10.56
C GLY A 33 6.68 11.02 -12.00
N SER A 34 7.48 12.07 -12.20
CA SER A 34 8.13 12.33 -13.48
C SER A 34 9.41 11.51 -13.52
N GLY A 35 9.55 10.62 -14.52
CA GLY A 35 10.68 9.69 -14.63
C GLY A 35 12.06 10.38 -14.71
N GLY A 36 13.11 9.56 -14.70
CA GLY A 36 14.50 10.01 -14.69
C GLY A 36 15.04 10.25 -13.27
N LEU A 37 16.25 10.83 -13.17
CA LEU A 37 16.96 10.98 -11.90
C LEU A 37 16.21 11.81 -10.85
N ARG A 38 15.31 12.72 -11.27
CA ARG A 38 14.49 13.52 -10.33
C ARG A 38 13.51 12.65 -9.55
N PHE A 39 13.03 11.56 -10.14
CA PHE A 39 12.15 10.61 -9.46
C PHE A 39 12.83 10.02 -8.23
N LEU A 40 14.14 9.70 -8.32
CA LEU A 40 14.93 9.14 -7.23
C LEU A 40 15.04 10.06 -6.00
N TRP A 41 14.69 11.34 -6.13
CA TRP A 41 14.72 12.33 -5.05
C TRP A 41 13.32 12.83 -4.65
N ASP A 42 12.25 12.20 -5.16
CA ASP A 42 10.88 12.60 -4.86
C ASP A 42 10.42 12.11 -3.47
N THR A 43 10.58 12.99 -2.48
CA THR A 43 10.12 12.73 -1.11
C THR A 43 8.60 12.66 -0.98
N LYS A 44 7.83 13.27 -1.89
CA LYS A 44 6.37 13.25 -1.84
C LYS A 44 5.83 11.91 -2.33
N PHE A 45 6.42 11.35 -3.38
CA PHE A 45 6.08 10.01 -3.85
C PHE A 45 6.33 8.95 -2.77
N ASP A 46 7.48 9.00 -2.10
CA ASP A 46 7.77 8.07 -0.98
C ASP A 46 6.76 8.21 0.17
N GLN A 47 6.36 9.44 0.51
CA GLN A 47 5.32 9.68 1.51
C GLN A 47 3.96 9.14 1.05
N ALA A 48 3.61 9.30 -0.22
CA ALA A 48 2.38 8.75 -0.81
C ALA A 48 2.37 7.22 -0.74
N MET A 49 3.47 6.57 -1.10
CA MET A 49 3.59 5.11 -1.05
C MET A 49 3.50 4.57 0.38
N VAL A 50 4.07 5.27 1.37
CA VAL A 50 3.90 4.92 2.79
C VAL A 50 2.45 5.10 3.23
N ALA A 51 1.79 6.20 2.83
CA ALA A 51 0.37 6.43 3.13
C ALA A 51 -0.55 5.40 2.46
N PHE A 52 -0.21 4.95 1.25
CA PHE A 52 -0.93 3.89 0.56
C PHE A 52 -0.79 2.56 1.30
N LEU A 53 0.42 2.21 1.72
CA LEU A 53 0.67 0.99 2.48
C LEU A 53 -0.07 1.00 3.82
N ASP A 54 -0.18 2.17 4.44
CA ASP A 54 -0.97 2.38 5.65
C ASP A 54 -2.47 2.13 5.42
N CYS A 55 -3.02 2.58 4.29
CA CYS A 55 -4.40 2.26 3.91
C CYS A 55 -4.59 0.75 3.71
N LEU A 56 -3.62 0.07 3.09
CA LEU A 56 -3.66 -1.38 2.90
C LEU A 56 -3.56 -2.15 4.23
N GLN A 57 -2.80 -1.64 5.19
CA GLN A 57 -2.74 -2.19 6.55
C GLN A 57 -4.07 -2.02 7.29
N GLN A 58 -4.75 -0.88 7.15
CA GLN A 58 -6.11 -0.70 7.71
C GLN A 58 -7.13 -1.64 7.04
N PHE A 59 -7.00 -1.88 5.74
CA PHE A 59 -7.79 -2.89 5.03
C PHE A 59 -7.53 -4.29 5.59
N LYS A 60 -6.26 -4.66 5.78
CA LYS A 60 -5.86 -5.93 6.40
C LYS A 60 -6.57 -6.14 7.74
N GLU A 61 -6.44 -5.18 8.66
CA GLU A 61 -7.06 -5.24 9.99
C GLU A 61 -8.58 -5.43 9.93
N ALA A 62 -9.24 -4.79 8.96
CA ALA A 62 -10.68 -4.92 8.76
C ALA A 62 -11.11 -6.30 8.24
N VAL A 63 -10.29 -6.96 7.40
CA VAL A 63 -10.65 -8.26 6.80
C VAL A 63 -10.20 -9.45 7.64
N GLU A 64 -9.12 -9.35 8.41
CA GLU A 64 -8.58 -10.45 9.22
C GLU A 64 -9.29 -10.62 10.56
N GLY A 65 -9.91 -9.56 11.10
CA GLY A 65 -10.39 -9.50 12.48
C GLY A 65 -11.33 -10.62 12.94
N ASN A 66 -11.98 -11.36 12.03
CA ASN A 66 -12.89 -12.48 12.38
C ASN A 66 -12.96 -13.61 11.32
N SER A 67 -12.08 -13.65 10.32
CA SER A 67 -12.30 -14.45 9.11
C SER A 67 -11.41 -15.69 8.98
N GLY A 68 -10.43 -15.88 9.87
CA GLY A 68 -9.39 -16.91 9.72
C GLY A 68 -8.49 -16.70 8.48
N PHE A 69 -8.74 -15.64 7.70
CA PHE A 69 -7.95 -15.23 6.57
C PHE A 69 -6.83 -14.30 7.04
N SER A 70 -5.68 -14.42 6.40
CA SER A 70 -4.53 -13.55 6.63
C SER A 70 -3.83 -13.23 5.31
N LEU A 71 -3.45 -11.97 5.14
CA LEU A 71 -2.63 -11.55 4.02
C LEU A 71 -1.21 -12.12 4.18
N PRO A 72 -0.60 -12.62 3.09
CA PRO A 72 0.66 -13.36 3.16
C PRO A 72 1.87 -12.52 3.61
N TYR A 73 1.81 -11.20 3.41
CA TYR A 73 2.91 -10.29 3.75
C TYR A 73 2.51 -9.28 4.81
N ARG A 74 3.29 -9.18 5.90
CA ARG A 74 3.06 -8.18 6.94
C ARG A 74 3.50 -6.80 6.45
N MET A 75 2.75 -5.76 6.82
CA MET A 75 3.03 -4.38 6.41
C MET A 75 3.13 -3.50 7.65
N GLU A 76 4.21 -2.74 7.78
CA GLU A 76 4.40 -1.85 8.92
C GLU A 76 5.34 -0.69 8.56
N LYS A 77 4.93 0.56 8.87
CA LYS A 77 5.77 1.77 8.79
C LYS A 77 6.53 1.94 7.47
N GLY A 78 5.88 1.65 6.34
CA GLY A 78 6.50 1.77 5.01
C GLY A 78 7.37 0.60 4.59
N LYS A 79 7.30 -0.54 5.30
CA LYS A 79 7.98 -1.78 4.93
C LYS A 79 7.00 -2.94 4.81
N ILE A 80 7.38 -3.91 3.99
CA ILE A 80 6.64 -5.14 3.74
C ILE A 80 7.57 -6.33 4.01
N GLU A 81 7.10 -7.26 4.84
CA GLU A 81 7.87 -8.39 5.35
C GLU A 81 7.39 -9.72 4.77
N ASP A 82 8.35 -10.55 4.37
CA ASP A 82 8.15 -11.91 3.87
C ASP A 82 7.99 -12.92 5.01
N THR A 83 6.88 -12.83 5.73
CA THR A 83 6.63 -13.64 6.94
C THR A 83 6.52 -15.15 6.68
N GLY A 84 6.15 -15.56 5.47
CA GLY A 84 6.04 -16.96 5.08
C GLY A 84 7.29 -17.53 4.37
N GLY A 85 8.30 -16.69 4.13
CA GLY A 85 9.49 -17.04 3.37
C GLY A 85 10.77 -16.72 4.13
N SER A 86 11.51 -15.74 3.61
CA SER A 86 12.85 -15.38 4.09
C SER A 86 12.87 -14.59 5.42
N GLY A 87 11.75 -14.06 5.88
CA GLY A 87 11.70 -13.09 6.99
C GLY A 87 12.29 -11.72 6.63
N ALA A 88 12.67 -11.50 5.37
CA ALA A 88 13.25 -10.24 4.93
C ALA A 88 12.17 -9.14 4.85
N SER A 89 12.57 -7.92 5.20
CA SER A 89 11.73 -6.72 5.17
C SER A 89 12.21 -5.75 4.09
N TYR A 90 11.31 -5.36 3.19
CA TYR A 90 11.58 -4.51 2.04
C TYR A 90 10.86 -3.17 2.17
N SER A 91 11.55 -2.07 1.87
CA SER A 91 10.97 -0.72 1.94
C SER A 91 10.12 -0.40 0.70
N ILE A 92 8.96 0.21 0.91
CA ILE A 92 8.10 0.74 -0.17
C ILE A 92 8.60 2.10 -0.70
N LYS A 93 9.51 2.74 0.05
CA LYS A 93 10.20 3.96 -0.37
C LYS A 93 11.26 3.63 -1.41
N MET A 94 11.40 4.50 -2.39
CA MET A 94 12.40 4.41 -3.43
C MET A 94 13.72 5.08 -3.01
N GLN A 95 13.69 6.13 -2.20
CA GLN A 95 14.92 6.75 -1.70
C GLN A 95 15.75 5.80 -0.85
N PHE A 96 17.06 5.83 -1.05
CA PHE A 96 18.04 4.99 -0.33
C PHE A 96 17.72 3.48 -0.42
N ASN A 97 17.09 3.05 -1.52
CA ASN A 97 16.68 1.69 -1.76
C ASN A 97 17.23 1.21 -3.11
N SER A 98 17.43 -0.11 -3.29
CA SER A 98 17.72 -0.64 -4.61
C SER A 98 16.44 -0.85 -5.40
N GLU A 99 16.51 -0.72 -6.72
CA GLU A 99 15.36 -0.96 -7.60
C GLU A 99 14.81 -2.38 -7.43
N GLU A 100 15.68 -3.37 -7.22
CA GLU A 100 15.30 -4.76 -6.96
C GLU A 100 14.49 -4.89 -5.67
N GLN A 101 14.97 -4.32 -4.56
CA GLN A 101 14.28 -4.40 -3.26
C GLN A 101 12.96 -3.62 -3.28
N TRP A 102 12.95 -2.44 -3.90
CA TRP A 102 11.73 -1.65 -4.09
C TRP A 102 10.70 -2.39 -4.94
N THR A 103 11.11 -2.96 -6.08
CA THR A 103 10.25 -3.79 -6.94
C THR A 103 9.71 -5.00 -6.20
N LYS A 104 10.52 -5.63 -5.35
CA LYS A 104 10.08 -6.75 -4.52
C LYS A 104 9.03 -6.33 -3.48
N ALA A 105 9.21 -5.16 -2.85
CA ALA A 105 8.18 -4.58 -1.97
C ALA A 105 6.86 -4.34 -2.74
N LEU A 106 6.92 -3.73 -3.93
CA LEU A 106 5.74 -3.50 -4.77
C LEU A 106 5.05 -4.82 -5.15
N LYS A 107 5.82 -5.85 -5.50
CA LYS A 107 5.29 -7.19 -5.82
C LYS A 107 4.52 -7.79 -4.64
N PHE A 108 5.06 -7.68 -3.43
CA PHE A 108 4.40 -8.17 -2.22
C PHE A 108 3.12 -7.36 -1.90
N MET A 109 3.17 -6.04 -2.04
CA MET A 109 1.99 -5.18 -1.92
C MET A 109 0.87 -5.59 -2.88
N LEU A 110 1.18 -5.78 -4.16
CA LEU A 110 0.24 -6.23 -5.18
C LEU A 110 -0.32 -7.64 -4.90
N THR A 111 0.51 -8.51 -4.32
CA THR A 111 0.07 -9.85 -3.92
C THR A 111 -0.92 -9.77 -2.77
N ASN A 112 -0.66 -8.96 -1.75
CA ASN A 112 -1.63 -8.68 -0.68
C ASN A 112 -2.96 -8.13 -1.23
N LEU A 113 -2.90 -7.18 -2.17
CA LEU A 113 -4.10 -6.65 -2.84
C LEU A 113 -4.86 -7.75 -3.60
N LYS A 114 -4.18 -8.64 -4.31
CA LYS A 114 -4.79 -9.77 -5.01
C LYS A 114 -5.50 -10.72 -4.04
N TRP A 115 -4.87 -11.05 -2.92
CA TRP A 115 -5.47 -11.89 -1.88
C TRP A 115 -6.68 -11.21 -1.24
N GLY A 116 -6.56 -9.92 -0.91
CA GLY A 116 -7.67 -9.11 -0.41
C GLY A 116 -8.86 -9.07 -1.36
N LEU A 117 -8.60 -8.88 -2.66
CA LEU A 117 -9.64 -8.91 -3.69
C LEU A 117 -10.32 -10.29 -3.75
N ALA A 118 -9.55 -11.38 -3.76
CA ALA A 118 -10.11 -12.74 -3.78
C ALA A 118 -10.99 -13.01 -2.55
N TRP A 119 -10.56 -12.57 -1.36
CA TRP A 119 -11.35 -12.69 -0.14
C TRP A 119 -12.62 -11.86 -0.20
N VAL A 120 -12.55 -10.58 -0.58
CA VAL A 120 -13.74 -9.73 -0.70
C VAL A 120 -14.73 -10.36 -1.70
N SER A 121 -14.27 -10.81 -2.87
CA SER A 121 -15.13 -11.47 -3.85
C SER A 121 -15.81 -12.72 -3.29
N SER A 122 -15.12 -13.54 -2.47
CA SER A 122 -15.74 -14.73 -1.86
C SER A 122 -16.80 -14.39 -0.81
N GLN A 123 -16.68 -13.25 -0.12
CA GLN A 123 -17.68 -12.80 0.85
C GLN A 123 -18.92 -12.16 0.21
N PHE A 124 -18.80 -11.61 -1.00
CA PHE A 124 -19.85 -10.84 -1.67
C PHE A 124 -20.35 -11.49 -2.97
N THR A 125 -20.10 -12.79 -3.17
CA THR A 125 -20.71 -13.51 -4.31
C THR A 125 -22.21 -13.64 -4.04
N PRO A 126 -23.11 -13.16 -4.94
CA PRO A 126 -24.54 -13.40 -4.79
C PRO A 126 -24.80 -14.91 -4.92
N SER A 127 -25.48 -15.48 -3.94
CA SER A 127 -26.09 -16.82 -4.03
C SER A 127 -27.16 -16.88 -5.09
#